data_AF-A0A9W9ELZ0-F1
#
_entry.id   AF-A0A9W9ELZ0-F1
#
_cell.length_a   1.000
_cell.length_b   1.000
_cell.length_c   1.000
_cell.angle_alpha   90.00
_cell.angle_beta   90.00
_cell.angle_gamma   90.00
#
_symmetry.space_group_name_H-M   'P 1'
#
loop_
_entity.id
_entity.type
_entity.pdbx_description
1 polymer ?
#
loop_
_entity_poly.entity_id
_entity_poly.type
_entity_poly.pdbx_seq_one_letter_code
_entity_poly.pdbx_strand_id
1 'polypeptide(L)'
;VALPILQPSRVETRLASPSTTSISRIPSIANVNHPTWVRFTALSPVRVRSSRPLLRQVLPVEPLYRHQVVEPQEKKKTPKGRAYKRVQYTRRFVNVTMTGGKRKMNPNPGS
;
A
#
# COMPACT_ATOMS: atom_id res chain seq x y z
N VAL A 1 49.83 -22.83 18.41
CA VAL A 1 49.67 -23.60 17.16
C VAL A 1 48.57 -22.92 16.35
N ALA A 2 48.94 -22.18 15.30
CA ALA A 2 48.01 -21.37 14.50
C ALA A 2 47.37 -22.22 13.40
N LEU A 3 46.04 -22.10 13.23
CA LEU A 3 45.29 -22.77 12.17
C LEU A 3 45.30 -21.92 10.88
N PRO A 4 45.58 -22.48 9.69
CA PRO A 4 45.51 -21.71 8.44
C PRO A 4 44.07 -21.61 7.92
N ILE A 5 43.71 -20.38 7.53
CA ILE A 5 42.43 -19.97 6.94
C ILE A 5 42.39 -20.40 5.47
N LEU A 6 41.41 -21.22 5.09
CA LEU A 6 41.15 -21.63 3.71
C LEU A 6 40.19 -20.62 3.04
N GLN A 7 40.62 -19.91 2.00
CA GLN A 7 39.75 -19.03 1.21
C GLN A 7 39.05 -19.81 0.08
N PRO A 8 37.74 -19.65 -0.16
CA PRO A 8 37.10 -20.21 -1.34
C PRO A 8 37.28 -19.31 -2.57
N SER A 9 37.73 -19.94 -3.67
CA SER A 9 37.90 -19.36 -5.01
C SER A 9 36.58 -18.89 -5.62
N ARG A 10 36.59 -17.64 -6.10
CA ARG A 10 35.51 -16.93 -6.79
C ARG A 10 35.28 -17.51 -8.19
N VAL A 11 34.12 -18.11 -8.43
CA VAL A 11 33.69 -18.51 -9.77
C VAL A 11 32.86 -17.36 -10.37
N GLU A 12 33.44 -16.68 -11.35
CA GLU A 12 32.74 -15.71 -12.21
C GLU A 12 32.06 -16.47 -13.35
N THR A 13 30.73 -16.35 -13.46
CA THR A 13 30.02 -16.70 -14.71
C THR A 13 29.35 -15.47 -15.29
N ARG A 14 29.74 -15.22 -16.52
CA ARG A 14 29.51 -14.03 -17.33
C ARG A 14 28.05 -13.87 -17.73
N LEU A 15 27.66 -12.61 -17.78
CA LEU A 15 26.45 -12.05 -18.36
C LEU A 15 26.26 -12.52 -19.82
N ALA A 16 25.04 -12.89 -20.18
CA ALA A 16 24.60 -12.92 -21.57
C ALA A 16 23.10 -12.60 -21.64
N SER A 17 22.79 -11.40 -22.11
CA SER A 17 21.46 -10.96 -22.52
C SER A 17 21.44 -10.73 -24.02
N PRO A 18 20.48 -11.32 -24.74
CA PRO A 18 19.99 -10.71 -25.98
C PRO A 18 18.44 -10.73 -25.97
N SER A 19 17.68 -9.91 -26.68
CA SER A 19 17.90 -8.71 -27.48
C SER A 19 16.47 -8.26 -27.83
N THR A 20 16.23 -6.96 -27.79
CA THR A 20 14.95 -6.29 -28.08
C THR A 20 14.53 -6.53 -29.53
N THR A 21 13.35 -7.12 -29.77
CA THR A 21 12.76 -7.17 -31.11
C THR A 21 11.57 -6.23 -31.19
N SER A 22 11.81 -5.11 -31.87
CA SER A 22 10.85 -4.10 -32.29
C SER A 22 9.82 -4.68 -33.28
N ILE A 23 8.53 -4.45 -33.03
CA ILE A 23 7.49 -4.67 -34.04
C ILE A 23 6.86 -3.32 -34.41
N SER A 24 6.97 -3.03 -35.69
CA SER A 24 6.59 -1.84 -36.41
C SER A 24 5.07 -1.71 -36.63
N ARG A 25 4.53 -0.60 -36.13
CA ARG A 25 3.63 0.37 -36.79
C ARG A 25 3.05 -0.02 -38.17
N ILE A 26 1.71 -0.07 -38.28
CA ILE A 26 0.93 0.32 -39.49
C ILE A 26 -0.44 0.92 -39.04
N PRO A 27 -1.23 1.63 -39.88
CA PRO A 27 -1.40 3.07 -39.81
C PRO A 27 -2.82 3.55 -39.43
N SER A 28 -2.86 4.85 -39.11
CA SER A 28 -4.04 5.70 -38.98
C SER A 28 -5.01 5.59 -40.16
N ILE A 29 -6.28 5.30 -39.87
CA ILE A 29 -7.38 5.46 -40.81
C ILE A 29 -8.01 6.84 -40.55
N ALA A 30 -8.06 7.63 -41.61
CA ALA A 30 -8.50 9.01 -41.64
C ALA A 30 -10.02 9.16 -41.43
N ASN A 31 -10.37 10.14 -40.60
CA ASN A 31 -11.32 11.23 -40.84
C ASN A 31 -12.46 11.00 -41.85
N VAL A 32 -13.70 11.01 -41.35
CA VAL A 32 -14.88 11.44 -42.12
C VAL A 32 -15.65 12.48 -41.30
N ASN A 33 -15.43 13.75 -41.66
CA ASN A 33 -16.22 14.91 -41.26
C ASN A 33 -17.66 14.82 -41.77
N HIS A 34 -18.67 14.85 -40.89
CA HIS A 34 -20.00 15.43 -41.19
C HIS A 34 -20.60 16.03 -39.90
N PRO A 35 -20.71 17.37 -39.77
CA PRO A 35 -21.43 17.98 -38.65
C PRO A 35 -22.92 18.11 -39.01
N THR A 36 -23.75 17.20 -38.52
CA THR A 36 -25.20 17.44 -38.48
C THR A 36 -25.49 18.41 -37.34
N TRP A 37 -25.94 19.61 -37.70
CA TRP A 37 -26.34 20.65 -36.76
C TRP A 37 -27.59 20.23 -36.01
N VAL A 38 -27.41 19.63 -34.82
CA VAL A 38 -28.50 19.41 -33.88
C VAL A 38 -28.92 20.77 -33.32
N ARG A 39 -30.14 21.19 -33.66
CA ARG A 39 -30.79 22.37 -33.10
C ARG A 39 -31.05 22.16 -31.61
N PHE A 40 -30.21 22.74 -30.76
CA PHE A 40 -30.48 22.85 -29.34
C PHE A 40 -31.64 23.84 -29.13
N THR A 41 -32.81 23.30 -28.82
CA THR A 41 -33.89 24.07 -28.20
C THR A 41 -33.36 24.58 -26.85
N ALA A 42 -33.43 25.90 -26.64
CA ALA A 42 -33.02 26.55 -25.41
C ALA A 42 -33.92 26.10 -24.25
N LEU A 43 -33.52 25.02 -23.57
CA LEU A 43 -34.08 24.62 -22.30
C LEU A 43 -33.74 25.70 -21.27
N SER A 44 -34.78 26.17 -20.61
CA SER A 44 -34.81 27.25 -19.62
C SER A 44 -33.71 27.10 -18.55
N PRO A 45 -33.16 28.20 -18.00
CA PRO A 45 -32.08 28.12 -17.00
C PRO A 45 -32.58 27.40 -15.73
N VAL A 46 -32.05 26.20 -15.50
CA VAL A 46 -32.27 25.46 -14.25
C VAL A 46 -31.57 26.22 -13.12
N ARG A 47 -32.35 26.66 -12.14
CA ARG A 47 -31.84 27.33 -10.93
C ARG A 47 -31.02 26.33 -10.12
N VAL A 48 -29.68 26.50 -10.12
CA VAL A 48 -28.79 25.74 -9.23
C VAL A 48 -29.10 26.15 -7.79
N ARG A 49 -29.90 25.34 -7.08
CA ARG A 49 -29.93 25.38 -5.61
C ARG A 49 -28.55 24.93 -5.16
N SER A 50 -27.72 25.87 -4.72
CA SER A 50 -26.55 25.54 -3.91
C SER A 50 -27.04 24.97 -2.58
N SER A 51 -27.29 23.66 -2.56
CA SER A 51 -27.40 22.91 -1.31
C SER A 51 -26.05 23.03 -0.63
N ARG A 52 -25.99 23.91 0.37
CA ARG A 52 -24.84 24.09 1.27
C ARG A 52 -24.29 22.70 1.63
N PRO A 53 -22.98 22.47 1.53
CA PRO A 53 -22.43 21.17 1.86
C PRO A 53 -22.72 20.88 3.33
N LEU A 54 -23.37 19.75 3.62
CA LEU A 54 -23.50 19.22 4.98
C LEU A 54 -22.13 18.70 5.47
N LEU A 55 -21.11 19.55 5.45
CA LEU A 55 -19.76 19.20 5.89
C LEU A 55 -19.55 19.69 7.33
N ARG A 56 -20.51 19.39 8.22
CA ARG A 56 -20.38 19.58 9.68
C ARG A 56 -21.49 18.92 10.51
N GLN A 57 -21.89 17.71 10.17
CA GLN A 57 -22.70 16.83 11.02
C GLN A 57 -22.10 15.44 10.83
N VAL A 58 -21.13 14.98 11.61
CA VAL A 58 -21.17 14.65 13.03
C VAL A 58 -19.70 14.64 13.49
N LEU A 59 -19.29 15.51 14.40
CA LEU A 59 -18.16 15.15 15.25
C LEU A 59 -18.67 14.01 16.14
N PRO A 60 -18.01 12.83 16.20
CA PRO A 60 -18.44 11.81 17.14
C PRO A 60 -18.40 12.44 18.53
N VAL A 61 -19.56 12.59 19.14
CA VAL A 61 -19.66 12.86 20.57
C VAL A 61 -19.10 11.61 21.23
N GLU A 62 -17.84 11.70 21.67
CA GLU A 62 -17.22 10.68 22.50
C GLU A 62 -18.21 10.31 23.63
N PRO A 63 -18.60 9.04 23.79
CA PRO A 63 -19.60 8.67 24.78
C PRO A 63 -19.07 8.99 26.17
N LEU A 64 -19.74 9.93 26.85
CA LEU A 64 -19.43 10.30 28.22
C LEU A 64 -19.65 9.09 29.14
N TYR A 65 -18.54 8.62 29.70
CA TYR A 65 -18.46 7.88 30.97
C TYR A 65 -19.06 6.47 31.02
N ARG A 66 -18.30 5.50 30.53
CA ARG A 66 -17.80 4.42 31.41
C ARG A 66 -16.46 3.84 30.96
N HIS A 67 -15.58 4.70 30.44
CA HIS A 67 -14.16 4.38 30.45
C HIS A 67 -13.66 4.84 31.82
N GLN A 68 -13.39 3.89 32.72
CA GLN A 68 -12.37 4.16 33.73
C GLN A 68 -11.19 4.69 32.94
N VAL A 69 -10.79 5.93 33.20
CA VAL A 69 -9.69 6.57 32.47
C VAL A 69 -8.43 5.87 32.95
N VAL A 70 -8.13 4.73 32.31
CA VAL A 70 -6.93 3.96 32.57
C VAL A 70 -5.82 4.79 31.95
N GLU A 71 -5.02 5.41 32.81
CA GLU A 71 -3.82 6.09 32.37
C GLU A 71 -2.96 5.12 31.55
N PRO A 72 -2.33 5.59 30.46
CA PRO A 72 -1.53 4.74 29.62
C PRO A 72 -0.42 4.10 30.47
N GLN A 73 -0.46 2.77 30.57
CA GLN A 73 0.55 2.02 31.31
C GLN A 73 1.96 2.38 30.80
N GLU A 74 2.86 2.69 31.72
CA GLU A 74 4.27 2.89 31.38
C GLU A 74 4.84 1.58 30.83
N LYS A 75 5.11 1.57 29.53
CA LYS A 75 5.63 0.42 28.79
C LYS A 75 7.05 0.71 28.33
N LYS A 76 7.85 -0.36 28.23
CA LYS A 76 9.21 -0.29 27.70
C LYS A 76 9.22 0.44 26.36
N LYS A 77 10.16 1.38 26.21
CA LYS A 77 10.31 2.17 24.98
C LYS A 77 10.55 1.23 23.81
N THR A 78 9.80 1.42 22.73
CA THR A 78 10.06 0.71 21.48
C THR A 78 11.31 1.31 20.83
N PRO A 79 12.27 0.48 20.36
CA PRO A 79 13.42 0.99 19.65
C PRO A 79 12.97 1.72 18.37
N LYS A 80 13.77 2.66 17.88
CA LYS A 80 13.45 3.46 16.68
C LYS A 80 14.36 3.07 15.50
N GLY A 81 13.96 3.46 14.28
CA GLY A 81 14.75 3.30 13.06
C GLY A 81 15.11 1.84 12.71
N ARG A 82 16.38 1.60 12.41
CA ARG A 82 16.90 0.28 12.00
C ARG A 82 16.68 -0.81 13.05
N ALA A 83 16.84 -0.48 14.33
CA ALA A 83 16.67 -1.43 15.42
C ALA A 83 15.24 -1.98 15.45
N TYR A 84 14.24 -1.12 15.24
CA TYR A 84 12.85 -1.56 15.11
C TYR A 84 12.64 -2.49 13.91
N LYS A 85 13.21 -2.15 12.76
CA LYS A 85 13.11 -2.98 11.55
C LYS A 85 13.70 -4.37 11.75
N ARG A 86 14.80 -4.50 12.50
CA ARG A 86 15.38 -5.80 12.85
C ARG A 86 14.44 -6.64 13.73
N VAL A 87 13.82 -6.03 14.74
CA VAL A 87 12.84 -6.71 15.60
C VAL A 87 11.63 -7.17 14.77
N GLN A 88 11.13 -6.33 13.86
CA GLN A 88 10.02 -6.70 12.97
C GLN A 88 10.37 -7.86 12.03
N TYR A 89 11.56 -7.82 11.40
CA TYR A 89 12.02 -8.87 10.50
C TYR A 89 12.12 -10.22 11.23
N THR A 90 12.74 -10.22 12.40
CA THR A 90 12.91 -11.42 13.23
C THR A 90 11.56 -12.03 13.59
N ARG A 91 10.56 -11.22 13.97
CA ARG A 91 9.20 -11.69 14.29
C ARG A 91 8.41 -12.20 13.08
N ARG A 92 8.63 -11.63 11.89
CA ARG A 92 7.86 -11.96 10.69
C ARG A 92 8.43 -13.16 9.95
N PHE A 93 9.75 -13.28 9.87
CA PHE A 93 10.42 -14.18 8.94
C PHE A 93 11.34 -15.21 9.60
N VAL A 94 11.96 -14.90 10.74
CA VAL A 94 12.91 -15.80 11.39
C VAL A 94 12.21 -16.69 12.40
N ASN A 95 11.57 -16.09 13.41
CA ASN A 95 10.94 -16.81 14.52
C ASN A 95 9.46 -17.03 14.22
N VAL A 96 9.20 -17.78 13.15
CA VAL A 96 7.87 -18.07 12.65
C VAL A 96 7.27 -19.27 13.39
N THR A 97 6.18 -19.07 14.11
CA THR A 97 5.31 -20.20 14.49
C THR A 97 4.48 -20.60 13.28
N MET A 98 4.69 -21.82 12.78
CA MET A 98 3.97 -22.39 11.64
C MET A 98 2.58 -22.82 12.11
N THR A 99 1.64 -21.89 12.10
CA THR A 99 0.22 -22.23 12.21
C THR A 99 -0.23 -22.69 10.82
N GLY A 100 -0.69 -23.94 10.68
CA GLY A 100 -1.15 -24.50 9.41
C GLY A 100 -2.29 -23.66 8.83
N GLY A 101 -1.95 -22.72 7.95
CA GLY A 101 -2.86 -21.70 7.42
C GLY A 101 -2.19 -20.33 7.21
N LYS A 102 -2.98 -19.32 6.84
CA LYS A 102 -2.49 -17.93 6.71
C LYS A 102 -2.19 -17.34 8.09
N ARG A 103 -1.03 -16.70 8.21
CA ARG A 103 -0.50 -16.24 9.51
C ARG A 103 -1.20 -14.98 10.00
N LYS A 104 -1.64 -14.98 11.27
CA LYS A 104 -2.22 -13.81 11.95
C LYS A 104 -1.15 -13.12 12.81
N MET A 105 -1.04 -11.79 12.71
CA MET A 105 0.00 -11.02 13.40
C MET A 105 -0.32 -10.68 14.87
N ASN A 106 -1.59 -10.62 15.23
CA ASN A 106 -2.07 -10.34 16.59
C ASN A 106 -3.27 -11.25 16.87
N PRO A 107 -3.04 -12.54 17.21
CA PRO A 107 -4.10 -13.44 17.63
C PRO A 107 -4.58 -13.07 19.03
N ASN A 108 -5.88 -13.17 19.26
CA ASN A 108 -6.43 -13.13 20.62
C ASN A 108 -6.20 -14.51 21.25
N PRO A 109 -6.06 -14.61 22.59
CA PRO A 109 -5.80 -15.89 23.27
C PRO A 109 -6.94 -16.94 23.19
N GLY A 110 -7.93 -16.77 22.31
CA GLY A 110 -9.08 -17.67 22.14
C GLY A 110 -9.59 -17.75 20.69
N SER A 111 -8.74 -17.50 19.70
CA SER A 111 -9.06 -17.59 18.27
C SER A 111 -8.05 -18.43 17.51
#